data_AF-A0A3B0X1U5-F1
#
_entry.id   AF-A0A3B0X1U5-F1
#
_cell.length_a   1.000
_cell.length_b   1.000
_cell.length_c   1.000
_cell.angle_alpha   90.00
_cell.angle_beta   90.00
_cell.angle_gamma   90.00
#
_symmetry.space_group_name_H-M   'P 1'
#
loop_
_entity.id
_entity.type
_entity.pdbx_description
1 polymer ?
#
loop_
_entity_poly.entity_id
_entity_poly.type
_entity_poly.pdbx_seq_one_letter_code
_entity_poly.pdbx_strand_id
1 'polypeptide(L)' 'GQDSDEVINRRMQDAVNEMSHYAEFDYIIVNDEFDIALQELDSIFKANGLRQLQQAQKLETLLIDLLK' A
#
# COMPACT_ATOMS: atom_id res chain seq x y z
N GLY A 1 10.82 32.06 -16.24
CA GLY A 1 11.50 30.82 -15.83
C GLY A 1 11.94 30.85 -14.38
N GLN A 2 11.29 31.61 -13.50
CA GLN A 2 11.48 31.57 -12.04
C GLN A 2 10.32 30.83 -11.36
N ASP A 3 9.12 30.87 -11.95
CA ASP A 3 7.94 30.16 -11.46
C ASP A 3 8.16 28.64 -11.34
N SER A 4 9.01 28.05 -12.19
CA SER A 4 9.34 26.62 -12.15
C SER A 4 10.12 26.23 -10.90
N ASP A 5 11.07 27.05 -10.47
CA ASP A 5 11.95 26.74 -9.34
C ASP A 5 11.20 26.93 -8.01
N GLU A 6 10.38 27.97 -7.91
CA GLU A 6 9.49 28.20 -6.76
C GLU A 6 8.46 27.07 -6.62
N VAL A 7 7.87 26.60 -7.74
CA VAL A 7 6.94 25.47 -7.74
C VAL A 7 7.64 24.16 -7.35
N ILE A 8 8.84 23.89 -7.86
CA ILE A 8 9.61 22.70 -7.48
C ILE A 8 9.93 22.73 -5.98
N ASN A 9 10.44 23.85 -5.46
CA ASN A 9 10.78 23.99 -4.05
C ASN A 9 9.56 23.80 -3.14
N ARG A 10 8.42 24.38 -3.50
CA ARG A 10 7.17 24.18 -2.77
C ARG A 10 6.76 22.71 -2.74
N ARG A 11 6.78 22.02 -3.89
CA ARG A 11 6.43 20.59 -3.95
C ARG A 11 7.39 19.70 -3.15
N MET A 12 8.68 20.03 -3.14
CA MET A 12 9.67 19.31 -2.33
C MET A 12 9.41 19.50 -0.83
N GLN A 13 9.06 20.72 -0.39
CA GLN A 13 8.68 20.97 0.99
C GLN A 13 7.40 20.23 1.39
N ASP A 14 6.38 20.25 0.52
CA ASP A 14 5.13 19.52 0.74
C ASP A 14 5.41 18.01 0.88
N ALA A 15 6.25 17.44 0.02
CA ALA A 15 6.63 16.02 0.09
C ALA A 15 7.39 15.66 1.37
N VAL A 16 8.30 16.52 1.86
CA VAL A 16 9.02 16.28 3.13
C VAL A 16 8.05 16.28 4.31
N ASN A 17 7.12 17.24 4.34
CA ASN A 17 6.11 17.31 5.39
C ASN A 17 5.23 16.05 5.38
N GLU A 18 4.78 15.60 4.21
CA GLU A 18 3.97 14.39 4.08
C GLU A 18 4.74 13.13 4.49
N MET A 19 6.01 13.01 4.08
CA MET A 19 6.88 11.90 4.50
C MET A 19 7.16 11.89 6.00
N SER A 20 7.13 13.04 6.69
CA SER A 20 7.36 13.09 8.14
C SER A 20 6.31 12.33 8.97
N HIS A 21 5.12 12.12 8.40
CA HIS A 21 4.02 11.37 8.99
C HIS A 21 4.03 9.87 8.64
N TYR A 22 5.14 9.32 8.13
CA TYR A 22 5.23 7.91 7.73
C TYR A 22 4.84 6.92 8.83
N ALA A 23 5.06 7.28 10.11
CA ALA A 23 4.77 6.44 11.26
C ALA A 23 3.27 6.19 11.50
N GLU A 24 2.38 6.93 10.81
CA GLU A 24 0.93 6.78 10.91
C GLU A 24 0.37 5.65 10.02
N PHE A 25 1.20 5.09 9.12
CA PHE A 25 0.79 4.06 8.16
C PHE A 25 1.25 2.66 8.58
N ASP A 26 0.44 1.65 8.22
CA ASP A 26 0.76 0.24 8.49
C ASP A 26 1.88 -0.33 7.60
N TYR A 27 2.08 0.24 6.41
CA TYR A 27 3.06 -0.22 5.42
C TYR A 27 3.75 0.97 4.75
N ILE A 28 5.03 0.79 4.41
CA ILE A 28 5.84 1.75 3.67
C ILE A 28 6.47 1.00 2.49
N ILE A 29 6.37 1.58 1.30
CA ILE A 29 6.96 1.07 0.05
C ILE A 29 7.93 2.12 -0.47
N VAL A 30 9.15 1.70 -0.81
CA VAL A 30 10.14 2.57 -1.44
C VAL A 30 10.06 2.37 -2.95
N ASN A 31 9.74 3.42 -3.70
CA ASN A 31 9.62 3.38 -5.14
C ASN A 31 10.94 3.77 -5.84
N ASP A 32 11.99 2.96 -5.63
CA ASP A 32 13.29 3.12 -6.31
C ASP A 32 13.31 2.36 -7.65
N GLU A 33 12.67 1.18 -7.69
CA GLU A 33 12.44 0.38 -8.90
C GLU A 33 10.95 0.09 -9.04
N PHE A 34 10.34 0.58 -10.12
CA PHE A 34 8.89 0.56 -10.31
C PHE A 34 8.28 -0.85 -10.25
N ASP A 35 8.92 -1.81 -10.94
CA ASP A 35 8.42 -3.19 -10.99
C ASP A 35 8.44 -3.85 -9.60
N ILE A 36 9.44 -3.52 -8.77
CA ILE A 36 9.55 -4.00 -7.38
C ILE A 36 8.45 -3.36 -6.53
N ALA A 37 8.32 -2.03 -6.55
CA ALA A 37 7.32 -1.32 -5.76
C ALA A 37 5.88 -1.75 -6.11
N LEU A 38 5.61 -2.04 -7.39
CA LEU A 38 4.33 -2.57 -7.84
C LEU A 38 4.06 -3.96 -7.26
N GLN A 39 5.05 -4.84 -7.25
CA GLN A 39 4.93 -6.18 -6.67
C GLN A 39 4.72 -6.13 -5.15
N GLU A 40 5.42 -5.24 -4.45
CA GLU A 40 5.24 -5.03 -3.01
C GLU A 40 3.82 -4.54 -2.69
N LEU A 41 3.31 -3.57 -3.47
CA LEU A 41 1.95 -3.07 -3.33
C LEU A 41 0.90 -4.16 -3.56
N ASP A 42 1.03 -4.91 -4.66
CA ASP A 42 0.15 -6.05 -4.98
C ASP A 42 0.17 -7.12 -3.86
N SER A 43 1.35 -7.38 -3.30
CA SER A 43 1.52 -8.34 -2.19
C SER A 43 0.76 -7.91 -0.93
N ILE A 44 0.77 -6.61 -0.59
CA ILE A 44 0.02 -6.08 0.55
C ILE A 44 -1.48 -6.28 0.34
N PHE A 45 -2.02 -5.96 -0.85
CA PHE A 45 -3.44 -6.17 -1.13
C PHE A 45 -3.83 -7.64 -1.09
N LYS A 46 -3.01 -8.51 -1.68
CA LYS A 46 -3.23 -9.97 -1.65
C LYS A 46 -3.21 -10.50 -0.21
N ALA A 47 -2.22 -10.14 0.58
CA ALA A 47 -2.09 -10.57 1.97
C ALA A 47 -3.29 -10.12 2.82
N ASN A 48 -3.72 -8.86 2.65
CA ASN A 48 -4.93 -8.37 3.32
C ASN A 48 -6.18 -9.16 2.90
N GLY A 49 -6.34 -9.43 1.60
CA GLY A 49 -7.44 -10.23 1.04
C GLY A 49 -7.46 -11.68 1.54
N LEU A 50 -6.31 -12.24 1.90
CA LEU A 50 -6.15 -13.62 2.36
C LEU A 50 -6.29 -13.78 3.88
N ARG A 51 -6.59 -12.71 4.63
CA ARG A 51 -6.84 -12.80 6.07
C ARG A 51 -7.96 -13.80 6.37
N GLN A 52 -7.76 -14.63 7.40
CA GLN A 52 -8.69 -15.72 7.76
C GLN A 52 -10.13 -15.22 7.94
N LEU A 53 -10.34 -14.05 8.58
CA LEU A 53 -11.67 -13.48 8.76
C LEU A 53 -12.42 -13.26 7.44
N GLN A 54 -11.72 -12.78 6.41
CA GLN A 54 -12.30 -12.55 5.09
C GLN A 54 -12.47 -13.86 4.31
N GLN A 55 -11.47 -14.74 4.36
CA GLN A 55 -11.50 -16.02 3.65
C GLN A 55 -12.53 -16.99 4.22
N ALA A 56 -12.70 -17.05 5.54
CA ALA A 56 -13.70 -17.88 6.20
C ALA A 56 -15.11 -17.49 5.78
N GLN A 57 -15.40 -16.19 5.69
CA GLN A 57 -16.68 -15.70 5.17
C GLN A 57 -16.85 -16.01 3.68
N LYS A 58 -15.81 -15.76 2.86
CA LYS A 58 -15.87 -15.97 1.41
C LYS A 58 -16.02 -17.46 1.03
N LEU A 59 -15.40 -18.35 1.80
CA LEU A 59 -15.32 -19.79 1.51
C LEU A 59 -16.23 -20.63 2.41
N GLU A 60 -17.18 -20.02 3.11
CA GLU A 60 -18.02 -20.68 4.13
C GLU A 60 -18.60 -22.01 3.65
N THR A 61 -19.30 -22.01 2.50
CA THR A 61 -19.91 -23.23 1.94
C THR A 61 -18.88 -24.31 1.65
N LEU A 62 -17.76 -23.95 1.02
CA LEU A 62 -16.71 -24.90 0.68
C LEU A 62 -16.08 -25.51 1.95
N LEU A 63 -15.84 -24.70 2.98
CA LEU A 63 -15.30 -25.15 4.25
C LEU A 63 -16.26 -26.10 4.97
N ILE A 64 -17.57 -25.80 4.98
CA ILE A 64 -18.59 -26.68 5.57
C ILE A 64 -18.63 -28.03 4.84
N ASP A 65 -18.55 -28.02 3.51
CA ASP A 65 -18.63 -29.25 2.72
C ASP A 65 -17.40 -30.16 2.89
N LEU A 66 -16.21 -29.57 3.09
CA LEU A 66 -14.97 -30.34 3.33
C LEU A 66 -14.87 -30.94 4.75
N LEU A 67 -15.69 -30.46 5.70
CA LEU A 67 -15.69 -30.89 7.11
C LEU A 67 -16.79 -31.91 7.46
N LYS A 68 -17.55 -32.39 6.46
CA LYS A 68 -18.53 -33.47 6.59
C LYS A 68 -17.89 -34.83 6.34
#